data_AF-A0A350IRA2-F1
#
_entry.id   AF-A0A350IRA2-F1
#
_cell.length_a   1.000
_cell.length_b   1.000
_cell.length_c   1.000
_cell.angle_alpha   90.00
_cell.angle_beta   90.00
_cell.angle_gamma   90.00
#
_symmetry.space_group_name_H-M   'P 1'
#
loop_
_entity.id
_entity.type
_entity.pdbx_description
1 polymer ?
#
loop_
_entity_poly.entity_id
_entity_poly.type
_entity_poly.pdbx_seq_one_letter_code
_entity_poly.pdbx_strand_id
1 'polypeptide(L)'
;MSNYDVTATDVALRSSYSSTGTSAINLPALSGTTNGRVIVVIDSANNATTNPITVVASGSDAIGGAIGEGYVINVSGSAIWLYANTETDNWEII
;
A
#
# COMPACT_ATOMS: atom_id res chain seq x y z
N MET A 1 10.33 -7.67 -4.00
CA MET A 1 9.73 -6.93 -5.14
C MET A 1 10.36 -5.55 -5.13
N SER A 2 10.87 -4.97 -6.24
CA SER A 2 11.58 -3.67 -6.13
C SER A 2 10.63 -2.47 -6.14
N ASN A 3 9.57 -2.47 -6.96
CA ASN A 3 8.42 -1.56 -6.95
C ASN A 3 7.24 -2.23 -7.68
N TYR A 4 6.00 -1.93 -7.30
CA TYR A 4 4.79 -2.46 -7.96
C TYR A 4 3.67 -1.43 -8.04
N ASP A 5 3.06 -1.27 -9.21
CA ASP A 5 1.90 -0.42 -9.41
C ASP A 5 0.62 -1.25 -9.31
N VAL A 6 -0.27 -0.85 -8.40
CA VAL A 6 -1.51 -1.56 -8.16
C VAL A 6 -2.50 -1.35 -9.30
N THR A 7 -2.99 -2.46 -9.86
CA THR A 7 -3.95 -2.49 -10.97
C THR A 7 -5.39 -2.65 -10.45
N ALA A 8 -6.40 -2.40 -11.29
CA ALA A 8 -7.81 -2.50 -10.88
C ALA A 8 -8.25 -3.90 -10.40
N THR A 9 -7.55 -4.96 -10.81
CA THR A 9 -7.87 -6.35 -10.45
C THR A 9 -7.21 -6.81 -9.15
N ASP A 10 -6.26 -6.03 -8.62
CA ASP A 10 -5.55 -6.39 -7.41
C ASP A 10 -6.44 -6.21 -6.18
N VAL A 11 -6.52 -7.26 -5.38
CA VAL A 11 -7.25 -7.28 -4.09
C VAL A 11 -6.32 -7.61 -2.92
N ALA A 12 -5.26 -8.37 -3.18
CA ALA A 12 -4.26 -8.75 -2.18
C ALA A 12 -2.87 -8.83 -2.82
N LEU A 13 -1.92 -8.13 -2.23
CA LEU A 13 -0.54 -8.05 -2.66
C LEU A 13 0.34 -8.70 -1.60
N ARG A 14 0.98 -9.79 -2.00
CA ARG A 14 1.90 -10.53 -1.13
C ARG A 14 3.32 -10.15 -1.52
N SER A 15 3.95 -9.32 -0.71
CA SER A 15 5.37 -9.02 -0.89
C SER A 15 6.17 -10.25 -0.53
N SER A 16 6.70 -10.93 -1.55
CA SER A 16 7.63 -12.05 -1.38
C SER A 16 9.06 -11.54 -1.34
N TYR A 17 9.86 -12.20 -0.49
CA TYR A 17 11.25 -11.90 -0.10
C TYR A 17 12.00 -10.88 -0.97
N SER A 18 12.38 -9.75 -0.38
CA SER A 18 13.38 -8.83 -0.92
C SER A 18 14.71 -9.04 -0.19
N SER A 19 15.78 -9.35 -0.91
CA SER A 19 17.16 -9.34 -0.40
C SER A 19 17.86 -7.99 -0.58
N THR A 20 17.21 -7.04 -1.25
CA THR A 20 17.80 -5.76 -1.67
C THR A 20 16.80 -4.63 -1.48
N GLY A 21 16.99 -3.83 -0.44
CA GLY A 21 16.33 -2.52 -0.28
C GLY A 21 14.82 -2.56 -0.04
N THR A 22 14.31 -1.38 0.32
CA THR A 22 12.88 -1.11 0.50
C THR A 22 12.10 -1.39 -0.78
N SER A 23 10.93 -2.00 -0.65
CA SER A 23 10.00 -2.23 -1.76
C SER A 23 8.93 -1.15 -1.75
N ALA A 24 8.51 -0.59 -2.90
CA ALA A 24 7.32 0.27 -2.94
C ALA A 24 6.11 -0.39 -3.60
N ILE A 25 4.92 -0.07 -3.10
CA ILE A 25 3.63 -0.40 -3.70
C ILE A 25 2.91 0.92 -3.97
N ASN A 26 2.73 1.26 -5.24
CA ASN A 26 2.10 2.50 -5.65
C ASN A 26 0.61 2.27 -5.87
N LEU A 27 -0.22 2.94 -5.07
CA LEU A 27 -1.68 2.89 -5.20
C LEU A 27 -2.12 3.72 -6.41
N PRO A 28 -3.19 3.31 -7.11
CA PRO A 28 -3.78 4.15 -8.13
C PRO A 28 -4.37 5.41 -7.50
N ALA A 29 -4.53 6.45 -8.32
CA ALA A 29 -5.27 7.63 -7.92
C ALA A 29 -6.71 7.27 -7.53
N LEU A 30 -7.20 7.86 -6.43
CA LEU A 30 -8.57 7.68 -5.96
C LEU A 30 -9.59 8.21 -6.95
N SER A 31 -9.26 9.28 -7.69
CA SER A 31 -10.09 9.81 -8.78
C SER A 31 -10.37 8.81 -9.91
N GLY A 32 -9.51 7.79 -10.08
CA GLY A 32 -9.68 6.69 -11.02
C GLY A 32 -10.11 5.36 -10.37
N THR A 33 -10.36 5.36 -9.06
CA THR A 33 -10.65 4.16 -8.27
C THR A 33 -12.11 4.15 -7.83
N THR A 34 -12.74 2.98 -7.78
CA THR A 34 -14.11 2.84 -7.24
C THR A 34 -14.12 3.03 -5.73
N ASN A 35 -15.00 3.91 -5.23
CA ASN A 35 -15.25 4.06 -3.80
C ASN A 35 -15.59 2.71 -3.17
N GLY A 36 -15.00 2.42 -2.01
CA GLY A 36 -15.22 1.16 -1.31
C GLY A 36 -14.31 0.01 -1.74
N ARG A 37 -13.41 0.23 -2.70
CA ARG A 37 -12.39 -0.77 -3.06
C ARG A 37 -11.47 -1.02 -1.87
N VAL A 38 -11.15 -2.30 -1.62
CA VAL A 38 -10.18 -2.70 -0.59
C VAL A 38 -8.97 -3.38 -1.23
N ILE A 39 -7.78 -2.99 -0.79
CA ILE A 39 -6.50 -3.64 -1.14
C ILE A 39 -5.82 -4.07 0.15
N VAL A 40 -5.32 -5.31 0.17
CA VAL A 40 -4.52 -5.82 1.29
C VAL A 40 -3.06 -5.88 0.88
N VAL A 41 -2.15 -5.35 1.70
CA VAL A 41 -0.71 -5.51 1.51
C VAL A 41 -0.16 -6.36 2.65
N ILE A 42 0.57 -7.41 2.29
CA ILE A 42 1.05 -8.42 3.24
C ILE A 42 2.57 -8.60 3.09
N ASP A 43 3.30 -8.48 4.20
CA ASP A 43 4.68 -8.98 4.28
C ASP A 43 4.66 -10.52 4.38
N SER A 44 4.63 -11.18 3.23
CA SER A 44 4.62 -12.65 3.18
C SER A 44 6.00 -13.28 3.39
N ALA A 45 7.06 -12.47 3.38
CA ALA A 45 8.44 -12.90 3.55
C ALA A 45 8.92 -12.88 4.99
N ASN A 46 8.13 -12.27 5.89
CA ASN A 46 8.43 -12.11 7.31
C ASN A 46 9.77 -11.38 7.54
N ASN A 47 10.06 -10.37 6.72
CA ASN A 47 11.32 -9.65 6.76
C ASN A 47 11.19 -8.11 6.67
N ALA A 48 9.98 -7.57 6.85
CA ALA A 48 9.72 -6.13 6.78
C ALA A 48 10.50 -5.29 7.79
N THR A 49 10.91 -5.86 8.93
CA THR A 49 11.79 -5.15 9.89
C THR A 49 13.18 -4.84 9.32
N THR A 50 13.67 -5.64 8.37
CA THR A 50 14.95 -5.40 7.68
C THR A 50 14.75 -4.78 6.30
N ASN A 51 13.67 -5.15 5.60
CA ASN A 51 13.35 -4.67 4.26
C ASN A 51 11.92 -4.11 4.25
N PRO A 52 11.71 -2.87 4.73
CA PRO A 52 10.36 -2.30 4.83
C PRO A 52 9.66 -2.20 3.47
N ILE A 53 8.33 -2.29 3.52
CA ILE A 53 7.46 -2.09 2.36
C ILE A 53 6.83 -0.71 2.51
N THR A 54 7.06 0.17 1.54
CA THR A 54 6.44 1.49 1.50
C THR A 54 5.24 1.46 0.57
N VAL A 55 4.06 1.72 1.08
CA VAL A 55 2.86 1.97 0.27
C VAL A 55 2.79 3.46 -0.04
N VAL A 56 2.64 3.82 -1.31
CA VAL A 56 2.70 5.20 -1.79
C VAL A 56 1.36 5.57 -2.42
N ALA A 57 0.78 6.68 -1.99
CA ALA A 57 -0.42 7.25 -2.60
C ALA A 57 -0.06 8.01 -3.89
N SER A 58 -1.02 8.10 -4.81
CA SER A 58 -0.84 8.83 -6.05
C SER A 58 -1.20 10.30 -5.87
N GLY A 59 -0.34 11.20 -6.33
CA GLY A 59 -0.64 12.63 -6.39
C GLY A 59 -0.92 13.24 -5.02
N SER A 60 -2.10 13.84 -4.85
CA SER A 60 -2.54 14.49 -3.61
C SER A 60 -3.38 13.60 -2.70
N ASP A 61 -3.54 12.32 -3.03
CA ASP A 61 -4.30 11.39 -2.21
C ASP A 61 -3.59 11.18 -0.86
N ALA A 62 -4.37 10.94 0.18
CA ALA A 62 -3.87 10.63 1.51
C ALA A 62 -3.82 9.11 1.76
N ILE A 63 -2.96 8.69 2.69
CA ILE A 63 -3.06 7.38 3.35
C ILE A 63 -3.23 7.61 4.85
N GLY A 64 -4.31 7.07 5.43
CA GLY A 64 -4.61 7.26 6.85
C GLY A 64 -4.75 8.73 7.27
N GLY A 65 -5.14 9.61 6.34
CA GLY A 65 -5.28 11.04 6.57
C GLY A 65 -4.01 11.89 6.38
N ALA A 66 -2.87 11.28 6.06
CA ALA A 66 -1.64 12.01 5.73
C ALA A 66 -1.47 12.15 4.20
N ILE A 67 -1.45 13.40 3.71
CA ILE A 67 -1.33 13.71 2.27
C ILE A 67 0.11 13.59 1.80
N GLY A 68 0.35 12.89 0.70
CA GLY A 68 1.67 12.80 0.05
C GLY A 68 2.71 12.01 0.83
N GLU A 69 2.35 11.45 1.98
CA GLU A 69 3.19 10.54 2.75
C GLU A 69 2.86 9.08 2.39
N GLY A 70 3.90 8.26 2.25
CA GLY A 70 3.72 6.82 2.12
C GLY A 70 3.50 6.16 3.49
N TYR A 71 2.76 5.07 3.53
CA TYR A 71 2.66 4.23 4.72
C TYR A 71 3.73 3.15 4.71
N VAL A 72 4.49 3.00 5.81
CA VAL A 72 5.59 2.03 5.90
C VAL A 72 5.18 0.82 6.74
N ILE A 73 5.20 -0.35 6.12
CA ILE A 73 5.11 -1.64 6.80
C ILE A 73 6.53 -2.04 7.20
N ASN A 74 6.82 -1.98 8.51
CA ASN A 74 8.14 -2.28 9.09
C ASN A 74 8.11 -3.39 10.16
N VAL A 75 6.96 -4.07 10.32
CA VAL A 75 6.80 -5.20 11.23
C VAL A 75 6.75 -6.48 10.42
N SER A 76 7.67 -7.42 10.69
CA SER A 76 7.73 -8.68 9.98
C SER A 76 6.43 -9.49 10.10
N GLY A 77 5.93 -9.98 8.97
CA GLY A 77 4.71 -10.80 8.90
C GLY A 77 3.40 -10.01 9.03
N SER A 78 3.48 -8.67 9.12
CA SER A 78 2.30 -7.82 9.23
C SER A 78 1.56 -7.66 7.89
N ALA A 79 0.31 -7.22 8.00
CA ALA A 79 -0.54 -6.86 6.87
C ALA A 79 -1.31 -5.60 7.19
N ILE A 80 -1.69 -4.86 6.14
CA ILE A 80 -2.59 -3.71 6.23
C ILE A 80 -3.70 -3.84 5.20
N TRP A 81 -4.88 -3.30 5.54
CA TRP A 81 -6.02 -3.17 4.67
C TRP A 81 -6.23 -1.70 4.35
N LEU A 82 -6.35 -1.39 3.07
CA LEU A 82 -6.50 -0.04 2.55
C LEU A 82 -7.86 0.06 1.87
N TYR A 83 -8.73 0.89 2.42
CA TYR A 83 -10.06 1.18 1.89
C TYR A 83 -10.02 2.48 1.08
N ALA A 84 -10.47 2.44 -0.18
CA ALA A 84 -10.59 3.60 -1.03
C ALA A 84 -11.80 4.44 -0.60
N ASN A 85 -11.56 5.55 0.11
CA ASN A 85 -12.59 6.56 0.36
C ASN A 85 -12.42 7.72 -0.62
N THR A 86 -13.17 7.70 -1.71
CA THR A 86 -13.11 8.75 -2.75
C THR A 86 -13.87 10.02 -2.36
N GLU A 87 -14.59 10.02 -1.23
CA GLU A 87 -15.28 11.21 -0.73
C GLU A 87 -14.34 12.10 0.10
N THR A 88 -13.26 11.51 0.63
CA THR A 88 -12.26 12.19 1.47
C THR A 88 -10.87 12.20 0.85
N ASP A 89 -10.73 11.71 -0.38
CA ASP A 89 -9.45 11.52 -1.08
C ASP A 89 -8.41 10.80 -0.21
N ASN A 90 -8.87 9.78 0.52
CA ASN A 90 -8.06 9.04 1.48
C ASN A 90 -8.13 7.52 1.28
N TRP A 91 -6.97 6.88 1.25
CA TRP A 91 -6.82 5.46 1.48
C TRP A 91 -6.82 5.20 2.99
N GLU A 92 -7.98 4.84 3.52
CA GLU A 92 -8.18 4.58 4.95
C GLU A 92 -7.52 3.26 5.35
N ILE A 93 -6.83 3.25 6.50
CA ILE A 93 -6.26 2.04 7.08
C ILE A 93 -7.30 1.46 8.05
N ILE A 94 -7.73 0.23 7.82
CA ILE A 94 -8.78 -0.47 8.60
C ILE A 94 -8.32 -1.81 9.17
#